data_AF-A0A1M5V416-F1
#
_entry.id   AF-A0A1M5V416-F1
#
_cell.length_a   1.000
_cell.length_b   1.000
_cell.length_c   1.000
_cell.angle_alpha   90.00
_cell.angle_beta   90.00
_cell.angle_gamma   90.00
#
_symmetry.space_group_name_H-M   'P 1'
#
loop_
_entity.id
_entity.type
_entity.pdbx_description
1 polymer ?
#
loop_
_entity_poly.entity_id
_entity_poly.type
_entity_poly.pdbx_seq_one_letter_code
_entity_poly.pdbx_strand_id
1 'polypeptide(L)'
;MKPVQSTLQKWMRQNRNFQEHYAKIRQEILSDPEIKALIAEHPELTKKEIDKNLIKLHEFKTQSKQCSHCTCFNDCMNMIQGYSPVLNVEGGEIHLSYEKCYRRIDYEKQREQQQLVQSLYMPKQILGAKIDHIDADPKRSQAVREIVKFISDCEQEIPSKGLYLYGPFGVGKTYFLGALANKLKEMYISSALIYMPEFVREMKASMKDDSLNKKLAYFKKTDVLMLDDIGAEMQSPWFRDEILGSLLQYRMMEGLPVFFTSNYSMEELETHLASTRNGVEEVKAGRIIERMKQVSRPVAIFAENRRT
;
A
#
# COMPACT_ATOMS: atom_id res chain seq x y z
N MET A 1 -62.19 -9.77 -8.39
CA MET A 1 -61.11 -9.75 -9.41
C MET A 1 -60.20 -10.95 -9.19
N LYS A 2 -59.95 -11.79 -10.20
CA LYS A 2 -59.05 -12.95 -10.03
C LYS A 2 -57.61 -12.44 -9.82
N PRO A 3 -56.83 -12.98 -8.86
CA PRO A 3 -55.47 -12.52 -8.60
C PRO A 3 -54.64 -12.60 -9.87
N VAL A 4 -53.97 -11.51 -10.23
CA VAL A 4 -53.12 -11.40 -11.43
C VAL A 4 -52.15 -12.58 -11.56
N GLN A 5 -51.60 -13.07 -10.43
CA GLN A 5 -50.74 -14.26 -10.36
C GLN A 5 -51.40 -15.55 -10.87
N SER A 6 -52.66 -15.80 -10.53
CA SER A 6 -53.39 -17.01 -10.94
C SER A 6 -53.75 -17.03 -12.43
N THR A 7 -53.98 -15.84 -12.99
CA THR A 7 -54.27 -15.64 -14.42
C THR A 7 -52.98 -15.78 -15.23
N LEU A 8 -51.88 -15.24 -14.73
CA LEU A 8 -50.55 -15.37 -15.32
C LEU A 8 -50.09 -16.85 -15.34
N GLN A 9 -50.28 -17.58 -14.23
CA GLN A 9 -49.97 -19.01 -14.16
C GLN A 9 -50.79 -19.86 -15.14
N LYS A 10 -52.06 -19.53 -15.34
CA LYS A 10 -52.89 -20.20 -16.36
C LYS A 10 -52.41 -19.90 -17.78
N TRP A 11 -52.08 -18.64 -18.08
CA TRP A 11 -51.54 -18.25 -19.38
C TRP A 11 -50.20 -18.93 -19.69
N MET A 12 -49.28 -18.97 -18.71
CA MET A 12 -48.00 -19.67 -18.82
C MET A 12 -48.16 -21.19 -19.07
N ARG A 13 -49.24 -21.80 -18.58
CA ARG A 13 -49.56 -23.23 -18.82
C ARG A 13 -50.22 -23.49 -20.17
N GLN A 14 -50.81 -22.48 -20.80
CA GLN A 14 -51.57 -22.63 -22.05
C GLN A 14 -50.78 -22.17 -23.28
N ASN A 15 -49.73 -21.36 -23.10
CA ASN A 15 -48.92 -20.83 -24.19
C ASN A 15 -47.75 -21.77 -24.52
N ARG A 16 -47.88 -22.51 -25.62
CA ARG A 16 -46.94 -23.56 -26.05
C ARG A 16 -45.53 -23.02 -26.31
N ASN A 17 -45.41 -21.86 -26.95
CA ASN A 17 -44.12 -21.20 -27.20
C ASN A 17 -43.39 -20.82 -25.89
N PHE A 18 -44.13 -20.37 -24.88
CA PHE A 18 -43.57 -20.04 -23.59
C PHE A 18 -43.06 -21.28 -22.86
N GLN A 19 -43.81 -22.39 -22.90
CA GLN A 19 -43.38 -23.66 -22.32
C GLN A 19 -42.12 -24.21 -22.99
N GLU A 20 -42.04 -24.13 -24.31
CA GLU A 20 -40.85 -24.55 -25.07
C GLU A 20 -39.63 -23.68 -24.73
N HIS A 21 -39.78 -22.35 -24.68
CA HIS A 21 -38.70 -21.44 -24.26
C HIS A 21 -38.27 -21.67 -22.81
N TYR A 22 -39.23 -21.82 -21.89
CA TYR A 22 -38.96 -22.07 -20.49
C TYR A 22 -38.24 -23.42 -20.28
N ALA A 23 -38.69 -24.48 -20.96
CA ALA A 23 -38.04 -25.78 -20.94
C ALA A 23 -36.61 -25.72 -21.50
N LYS A 24 -36.40 -24.95 -22.57
CA LYS A 24 -35.07 -24.75 -23.18
C LYS A 24 -34.11 -24.03 -22.24
N ILE A 25 -34.51 -22.90 -21.67
CA ILE A 25 -33.69 -22.13 -20.71
C ILE A 25 -33.39 -22.99 -19.48
N ARG A 26 -34.40 -23.68 -18.95
CA ARG A 26 -34.24 -24.58 -17.81
C ARG A 26 -33.24 -25.69 -18.11
N GLN A 27 -33.36 -26.34 -19.26
CA GLN A 27 -32.41 -27.38 -19.68
C GLN A 27 -31.00 -26.81 -19.83
N GLU A 28 -30.88 -25.60 -20.37
CA GLU A 28 -29.59 -24.91 -20.55
C GLU A 28 -28.92 -24.59 -19.20
N ILE A 29 -29.68 -24.12 -18.20
CA ILE A 29 -29.18 -23.87 -16.84
C ILE A 29 -28.76 -25.18 -16.18
N LEU A 30 -29.61 -26.21 -16.23
CA LEU A 30 -29.34 -27.52 -15.63
C LEU A 30 -28.30 -28.33 -16.41
N SER A 31 -27.90 -27.89 -17.60
CA SER A 31 -26.84 -28.53 -18.38
C SER A 31 -25.44 -28.14 -17.91
N ASP A 32 -25.33 -27.01 -17.20
CA ASP A 32 -24.09 -26.44 -16.68
C ASP A 32 -23.37 -27.43 -15.73
N PRO A 33 -22.06 -27.66 -15.92
CA PRO A 33 -21.32 -28.65 -15.12
C PRO A 33 -21.32 -28.37 -13.61
N GLU A 34 -21.18 -27.10 -13.21
CA GLU A 34 -21.08 -26.70 -11.80
C GLU A 34 -22.45 -26.82 -11.12
N ILE A 35 -23.53 -26.42 -11.80
CA ILE A 35 -24.90 -26.58 -11.30
C ILE A 35 -25.28 -28.06 -11.18
N LYS A 36 -24.86 -28.90 -12.13
CA LYS A 36 -25.05 -30.36 -12.03
C LYS A 36 -24.32 -30.96 -10.83
N ALA A 37 -23.08 -30.55 -10.60
CA ALA A 37 -22.30 -31.01 -9.46
C ALA A 37 -23.00 -30.65 -8.14
N LEU A 38 -23.43 -29.40 -7.98
CA LEU A 38 -24.16 -28.93 -6.80
C LEU A 38 -25.43 -29.77 -6.54
N ILE A 39 -26.23 -30.03 -7.58
CA ILE A 39 -27.45 -30.83 -7.44
C ILE A 39 -27.14 -32.29 -7.08
N ALA A 40 -26.04 -32.85 -7.62
CA ALA A 40 -25.62 -34.21 -7.31
C ALA A 40 -25.09 -34.35 -5.87
N GLU A 41 -24.43 -33.32 -5.35
CA GLU A 41 -23.92 -33.27 -3.97
C GLU A 41 -25.03 -33.04 -2.93
N HIS A 42 -26.16 -32.46 -3.33
CA HIS A 42 -27.30 -32.12 -2.45
C HIS A 42 -28.60 -32.84 -2.87
N PRO A 43 -28.73 -34.16 -2.62
CA PRO A 43 -29.90 -34.95 -2.99
C PRO A 43 -31.20 -34.52 -2.26
N GLU A 44 -31.09 -33.76 -1.17
CA GLU A 44 -32.22 -33.14 -0.46
C GLU A 44 -32.95 -32.05 -1.26
N LEU A 45 -32.33 -31.51 -2.30
CA LEU A 45 -32.93 -30.46 -3.14
C LEU A 45 -34.09 -31.01 -3.97
N THR A 46 -35.30 -30.57 -3.64
CA THR A 46 -36.48 -30.94 -4.43
C THR A 46 -36.50 -30.20 -5.78
N LYS A 47 -37.11 -30.83 -6.80
CA LYS A 47 -37.33 -30.18 -8.11
C LYS A 47 -38.02 -28.81 -7.99
N LYS A 48 -38.93 -28.67 -7.02
CA LYS A 48 -39.65 -27.43 -6.75
C LYS A 48 -38.71 -26.31 -6.27
N GLU A 49 -37.72 -26.64 -5.43
CA GLU A 49 -36.75 -25.66 -4.95
C GLU A 49 -35.76 -25.25 -6.05
N ILE A 50 -35.35 -26.20 -6.90
CA ILE A 50 -34.54 -25.90 -8.09
C ILE A 50 -35.30 -24.94 -9.02
N ASP A 51 -36.58 -25.24 -9.32
CA ASP A 51 -37.40 -24.43 -10.21
C ASP A 51 -37.65 -23.00 -9.64
N LYS A 52 -37.79 -22.88 -8.31
CA LYS A 52 -37.92 -21.59 -7.60
C LYS A 52 -36.65 -20.74 -7.70
N ASN A 53 -35.48 -21.37 -7.74
CA ASN A 53 -34.18 -20.69 -7.76
C ASN A 53 -33.53 -20.62 -9.15
N LEU A 54 -34.25 -20.92 -10.24
CA LEU A 54 -33.71 -20.86 -11.60
C LEU A 54 -33.07 -19.52 -11.96
N ILE A 55 -33.58 -18.40 -11.42
CA ILE A 55 -33.00 -17.07 -11.63
C ILE A 55 -31.60 -16.98 -11.02
N LYS A 56 -31.42 -17.45 -9.77
CA LYS A 56 -30.12 -17.49 -9.09
C LYS A 56 -29.13 -18.38 -9.82
N LEU A 57 -29.60 -19.54 -10.29
CA LEU A 57 -28.79 -20.49 -11.07
C LEU A 57 -28.38 -19.91 -12.43
N HIS A 58 -29.28 -19.18 -13.09
CA HIS A 58 -28.96 -18.47 -14.33
C HIS A 58 -27.92 -17.36 -14.08
N GLU A 59 -28.12 -16.55 -13.04
CA GLU A 59 -27.20 -15.50 -12.63
C GLU A 59 -25.80 -16.06 -12.35
N PHE A 60 -25.71 -17.17 -11.60
CA PHE A 60 -24.46 -17.89 -11.37
C PHE A 60 -23.81 -18.32 -12.69
N LYS A 61 -24.57 -18.97 -13.59
CA LYS A 61 -24.06 -19.44 -14.88
C LYS A 61 -23.47 -18.31 -15.73
N THR A 62 -24.18 -17.19 -15.86
CA THR A 62 -23.80 -16.09 -16.77
C THR A 62 -22.57 -15.28 -16.34
N GLN A 63 -22.18 -15.38 -15.07
CA GLN A 63 -21.05 -14.63 -14.54
C GLN A 63 -19.75 -15.45 -14.61
N SER A 64 -18.62 -14.73 -14.68
CA SER A 64 -17.29 -15.30 -14.64
C SER A 64 -16.94 -15.75 -13.21
N LYS A 65 -16.52 -17.01 -13.09
CA LYS A 65 -16.02 -17.58 -11.83
C LYS A 65 -14.53 -17.38 -11.79
N GLN A 66 -14.06 -16.86 -10.66
CA GLN A 66 -12.63 -16.55 -10.47
C GLN A 66 -12.03 -15.90 -11.71
N CYS A 67 -12.68 -14.89 -12.30
CA CYS A 67 -12.18 -14.14 -13.46
C CYS A 67 -11.66 -14.96 -14.66
N SER A 68 -12.19 -16.16 -14.91
CA SER A 68 -11.89 -16.98 -16.10
C SER A 68 -12.14 -16.27 -17.43
N HIS A 69 -13.02 -15.26 -17.43
CA HIS A 69 -13.44 -14.52 -18.63
C HIS A 69 -13.15 -13.01 -18.54
N CYS A 70 -12.37 -12.55 -17.55
CA CYS A 70 -12.01 -11.13 -17.41
C CYS A 70 -10.61 -10.86 -18.00
N THR A 71 -10.38 -9.65 -18.56
CA THR A 71 -9.07 -9.21 -19.11
C THR A 71 -8.26 -8.33 -18.18
N CYS A 72 -8.90 -7.49 -17.34
CA CYS A 72 -8.30 -6.86 -16.16
C CYS A 72 -9.36 -6.60 -15.06
N PHE A 73 -8.99 -5.99 -13.92
CA PHE A 73 -9.96 -5.59 -12.88
C PHE A 73 -10.97 -4.54 -13.39
N ASN A 74 -10.51 -3.62 -14.25
CA ASN A 74 -11.36 -2.59 -14.85
C ASN A 74 -12.33 -3.15 -15.90
N ASP A 75 -11.98 -4.28 -16.52
CA ASP A 75 -12.81 -5.00 -17.51
C ASP A 75 -13.54 -6.20 -16.87
N CYS A 76 -13.99 -6.06 -15.62
CA CYS A 76 -14.74 -7.12 -14.96
C CYS A 76 -16.15 -7.20 -15.57
N MET A 77 -16.49 -8.35 -16.14
CA MET A 77 -17.83 -8.59 -16.72
C MET A 77 -18.90 -8.99 -15.69
N ASN A 78 -18.51 -9.21 -14.44
CA ASN A 78 -19.45 -9.65 -13.39
C ASN A 78 -20.33 -8.48 -12.93
N MET A 79 -21.51 -8.83 -12.42
CA MET A 79 -22.51 -7.85 -12.00
C MET A 79 -22.00 -6.99 -10.83
N ILE A 80 -21.23 -7.59 -9.92
CA ILE A 80 -20.48 -6.88 -8.88
C ILE A 80 -19.00 -6.91 -9.25
N GLN A 81 -18.46 -5.75 -9.59
CA GLN A 81 -17.06 -5.63 -10.01
C GLN A 81 -16.10 -6.22 -8.96
N GLY A 82 -15.27 -7.17 -9.38
CA GLY A 82 -14.27 -7.79 -8.51
C GLY A 82 -14.80 -8.88 -7.56
N TYR A 83 -16.03 -9.35 -7.74
CA TYR A 83 -16.57 -10.52 -7.04
C TYR A 83 -16.99 -11.60 -8.01
N SER A 84 -16.84 -12.87 -7.60
CA SER A 84 -17.40 -14.02 -8.29
C SER A 84 -18.55 -14.61 -7.48
N PRO A 85 -19.64 -15.05 -8.14
CA PRO A 85 -20.73 -15.69 -7.45
C PRO A 85 -20.33 -17.10 -7.00
N VAL A 86 -20.85 -17.52 -5.85
CA VAL A 86 -20.71 -18.86 -5.28
C VAL A 86 -22.09 -19.37 -4.87
N LEU A 87 -22.42 -20.60 -5.29
CA LEU A 87 -23.65 -21.27 -4.91
C LEU A 87 -23.39 -22.16 -3.70
N ASN A 88 -24.18 -21.96 -2.64
CA ASN A 88 -24.17 -22.79 -1.44
C ASN A 88 -25.58 -23.31 -1.16
N VAL A 89 -25.67 -24.47 -0.53
CA VAL A 89 -26.95 -25.05 -0.08
C VAL A 89 -26.94 -25.12 1.44
N GLU A 90 -27.87 -24.41 2.08
CA GLU A 90 -28.02 -24.42 3.53
C GLU A 90 -29.48 -24.71 3.88
N GLY A 91 -29.72 -25.67 4.77
CA GLY A 91 -31.08 -26.02 5.20
C GLY A 91 -32.01 -26.50 4.06
N GLY A 92 -31.46 -26.99 2.95
CA GLY A 92 -32.21 -27.40 1.77
C GLY A 92 -32.64 -26.24 0.85
N GLU A 93 -32.11 -25.03 1.05
CA GLU A 93 -32.32 -23.87 0.17
C GLU A 93 -31.03 -23.48 -0.58
N ILE A 94 -31.19 -23.01 -1.82
CA ILE A 94 -30.07 -22.57 -2.67
C ILE A 94 -29.79 -21.08 -2.41
N HIS A 95 -28.58 -20.78 -1.95
CA HIS A 95 -28.08 -19.44 -1.70
C HIS A 95 -27.02 -19.05 -2.73
N LEU A 96 -27.17 -17.84 -3.27
CA LEU A 96 -26.17 -17.21 -4.13
C LEU A 96 -25.43 -16.17 -3.28
N SER A 97 -24.15 -16.42 -3.05
CA SER A 97 -23.25 -15.53 -2.32
C SER A 97 -22.15 -15.01 -3.25
N TYR A 98 -21.33 -14.08 -2.77
CA TYR A 98 -20.32 -13.42 -3.57
C TYR A 98 -18.99 -13.38 -2.81
N GLU A 99 -17.94 -13.84 -3.45
CA GLU A 99 -16.58 -13.85 -2.89
C GLU A 99 -15.64 -12.99 -3.73
N LYS A 100 -14.58 -12.46 -3.10
CA LYS A 100 -13.57 -11.68 -3.83
C LYS A 100 -12.88 -12.57 -4.85
N CYS A 101 -12.80 -12.10 -6.10
CA CYS A 101 -12.05 -12.81 -7.13
C CYS A 101 -10.55 -12.55 -7.02
N TYR A 102 -9.71 -13.41 -7.61
CA TYR A 102 -8.25 -13.25 -7.59
C TYR A 102 -7.80 -11.87 -8.09
N ARG A 103 -8.45 -11.30 -9.12
CA ARG A 103 -8.05 -10.00 -9.68
C ARG A 103 -8.31 -8.83 -8.76
N ARG A 104 -9.38 -8.90 -7.97
CA ARG A 104 -9.64 -7.89 -6.95
C ARG A 104 -8.63 -8.01 -5.82
N ILE A 105 -8.31 -9.23 -5.40
CA ILE A 105 -7.27 -9.48 -4.40
C ILE A 105 -5.93 -8.93 -4.90
N ASP A 106 -5.55 -9.19 -6.15
CA ASP A 106 -4.32 -8.66 -6.74
C ASP A 106 -4.35 -7.14 -6.90
N TYR A 107 -5.48 -6.56 -7.32
CA TYR A 107 -5.62 -5.10 -7.43
C TYR A 107 -5.57 -4.40 -6.07
N GLU A 108 -6.23 -4.96 -5.04
CA GLU A 108 -6.16 -4.47 -3.67
C GLU A 108 -4.72 -4.58 -3.14
N LYS A 109 -4.05 -5.74 -3.33
CA LYS A 109 -2.62 -5.92 -2.99
C LYS A 109 -1.72 -4.93 -3.72
N GLN A 110 -1.93 -4.68 -5.02
CA GLN A 110 -1.15 -3.72 -5.78
C GLN A 110 -1.39 -2.29 -5.29
N ARG A 111 -2.63 -1.92 -4.94
CA ARG A 111 -2.95 -0.62 -4.36
C ARG A 111 -2.36 -0.44 -2.96
N GLU A 112 -2.45 -1.47 -2.12
CA GLU A 112 -1.78 -1.50 -0.83
C GLU A 112 -0.28 -1.32 -1.04
N GLN A 113 0.37 -2.13 -1.88
CA GLN A 113 1.79 -2.01 -2.24
C GLN A 113 2.16 -0.63 -2.80
N GLN A 114 1.28 0.03 -3.55
CA GLN A 114 1.50 1.40 -4.03
C GLN A 114 1.37 2.45 -2.91
N GLN A 115 0.60 2.16 -1.87
CA GLN A 115 0.49 2.99 -0.66
C GLN A 115 1.59 2.69 0.38
N LEU A 116 2.29 1.56 0.26
CA LEU A 116 3.39 1.16 1.14
C LEU A 116 4.69 1.94 0.88
N VAL A 117 4.86 2.61 -0.26
CA VAL A 117 5.96 3.57 -0.48
C VAL A 117 5.37 4.89 -0.96
N GLN A 118 5.02 5.77 -0.03
CA GLN A 118 4.72 7.15 -0.40
C GLN A 118 6.03 7.91 -0.54
N SER A 119 6.45 8.10 -1.78
CA SER A 119 7.52 9.03 -2.10
C SER A 119 6.93 10.39 -2.41
N LEU A 120 7.31 11.38 -1.61
CA LEU A 120 6.91 12.76 -1.82
C LEU A 120 8.11 13.53 -2.34
N TYR A 121 7.92 14.13 -3.52
CA TYR A 121 8.89 15.04 -4.16
C TYR A 121 10.21 14.39 -4.58
N MET A 122 10.24 13.07 -4.75
CA MET A 122 11.42 12.33 -5.21
C MET A 122 11.33 11.95 -6.71
N PRO A 123 12.42 12.12 -7.48
CA PRO A 123 12.51 11.65 -8.85
C PRO A 123 12.22 10.15 -8.97
N LYS A 124 11.38 9.75 -9.93
CA LYS A 124 11.04 8.33 -10.20
C LYS A 124 12.25 7.42 -10.41
N GLN A 125 13.38 7.98 -10.84
CA GLN A 125 14.63 7.25 -11.06
C GLN A 125 15.20 6.65 -9.76
N ILE A 126 14.99 7.31 -8.62
CA ILE A 126 15.46 6.81 -7.31
C ILE A 126 14.57 5.66 -6.81
N LEU A 127 13.29 5.64 -7.21
CA LEU A 127 12.37 4.53 -6.95
C LEU A 127 12.73 3.26 -7.73
N GLY A 128 13.68 3.31 -8.68
CA GLY A 128 14.20 2.13 -9.37
C GLY A 128 15.46 1.53 -8.72
N ALA A 129 15.95 2.11 -7.62
CA ALA A 129 17.21 1.69 -7.00
C ALA A 129 17.12 0.26 -6.43
N LYS A 130 18.21 -0.51 -6.57
CA LYS A 130 18.30 -1.89 -6.07
C LYS A 130 19.57 -2.06 -5.27
N ILE A 131 19.48 -2.86 -4.20
CA ILE A 131 20.64 -3.14 -3.34
C ILE A 131 21.71 -3.91 -4.12
N ASP A 132 21.31 -4.83 -4.99
CA ASP A 132 22.22 -5.69 -5.77
C ASP A 132 23.09 -4.91 -6.77
N HIS A 133 22.69 -3.68 -7.10
CA HIS A 133 23.42 -2.79 -8.01
C HIS A 133 24.37 -1.84 -7.24
N ILE A 134 24.47 -1.98 -5.92
CA ILE A 134 25.42 -1.24 -5.11
C ILE A 134 26.77 -1.97 -5.20
N ASP A 135 27.65 -1.36 -5.98
CA ASP A 135 29.03 -1.76 -6.24
C ASP A 135 29.79 -2.22 -4.98
N ALA A 136 30.72 -3.16 -5.16
CA ALA A 136 31.57 -3.72 -4.09
C ALA A 136 32.65 -2.74 -3.59
N ASP A 137 32.41 -1.43 -3.71
CA ASP A 137 33.32 -0.38 -3.24
C ASP A 137 33.48 -0.52 -1.70
N PRO A 138 34.70 -0.78 -1.20
CA PRO A 138 34.98 -0.89 0.22
C PRO A 138 34.48 0.33 1.02
N LYS A 139 34.49 1.52 0.42
CA LYS A 139 34.05 2.78 1.05
C LYS A 139 32.53 2.88 1.22
N ARG A 140 31.76 2.05 0.51
CA ARG A 140 30.29 1.92 0.62
C ARG A 140 29.87 0.70 1.42
N SER A 141 30.79 -0.24 1.64
CA SER A 141 30.52 -1.54 2.25
C SER A 141 29.88 -1.44 3.64
N GLN A 142 30.24 -0.44 4.45
CA GLN A 142 29.62 -0.26 5.77
C GLN A 142 28.14 0.10 5.65
N ALA A 143 27.78 1.06 4.81
CA ALA A 143 26.38 1.45 4.60
C ALA A 143 25.56 0.28 4.04
N VAL A 144 26.12 -0.48 3.08
CA VAL A 144 25.47 -1.70 2.56
C VAL A 144 25.22 -2.70 3.68
N ARG A 145 26.24 -3.01 4.49
CA ARG A 145 26.11 -3.97 5.59
C ARG A 145 25.03 -3.57 6.59
N GLU A 146 25.00 -2.31 7.02
CA GLU A 146 24.01 -1.83 7.98
C GLU A 146 22.58 -1.85 7.40
N ILE A 147 22.42 -1.52 6.11
CA ILE A 147 21.10 -1.59 5.43
C ILE A 147 20.64 -3.03 5.28
N VAL A 148 21.51 -3.93 4.82
CA VAL A 148 21.19 -5.37 4.68
C VAL A 148 20.86 -5.96 6.04
N LYS A 149 21.59 -5.58 7.09
CA LYS A 149 21.28 -5.99 8.46
C LYS A 149 19.89 -5.51 8.89
N PHE A 150 19.57 -4.23 8.71
CA PHE A 150 18.25 -3.70 9.05
C PHE A 150 17.12 -4.46 8.33
N ILE A 151 17.31 -4.76 7.04
CA ILE A 151 16.35 -5.53 6.24
C ILE A 151 16.20 -6.96 6.77
N SER A 152 17.30 -7.61 7.13
CA SER A 152 17.26 -8.95 7.73
C SER A 152 16.55 -8.95 9.08
N ASP A 153 16.81 -7.95 9.92
CA ASP A 153 16.18 -7.82 11.24
C ASP A 153 14.65 -7.62 11.10
N CYS A 154 14.22 -6.87 10.08
CA CYS A 154 12.80 -6.65 9.75
C CYS A 154 12.01 -7.94 9.46
N GLU A 155 12.65 -9.07 9.15
CA GLU A 155 11.94 -10.35 8.99
C GLU A 155 11.37 -10.87 10.33
N GLN A 156 11.98 -10.49 11.45
CA GLN A 156 11.51 -10.84 12.80
C GLN A 156 10.73 -9.68 13.42
N GLU A 157 11.34 -8.49 13.45
CA GLU A 157 10.77 -7.29 14.05
C GLU A 157 11.44 -6.05 13.46
N ILE A 158 10.68 -4.98 13.25
CA ILE A 158 11.23 -3.73 12.70
C ILE A 158 12.15 -3.09 13.75
N PRO A 159 13.44 -2.87 13.44
CA PRO A 159 14.36 -2.27 14.40
C PRO A 159 13.94 -0.85 14.77
N SER A 160 14.12 -0.47 16.04
CA SER A 160 13.73 0.85 16.53
C SER A 160 14.61 2.01 16.04
N LYS A 161 15.76 1.70 15.41
CA LYS A 161 16.68 2.70 14.86
C LYS A 161 16.96 2.44 13.39
N GLY A 162 16.81 3.48 12.58
CA GLY A 162 17.30 3.52 11.20
C GLY A 162 18.75 4.01 11.11
N LEU A 163 19.13 4.57 9.97
CA LEU A 163 20.50 5.05 9.72
C LEU A 163 20.51 6.54 9.34
N TYR A 164 21.48 7.27 9.89
CA TYR A 164 21.84 8.62 9.45
C TYR A 164 23.06 8.51 8.52
N LEU A 165 22.80 8.52 7.21
CA LEU A 165 23.82 8.40 6.18
C LEU A 165 24.37 9.78 5.84
N TYR A 166 25.67 10.01 6.05
CA TYR A 166 26.29 11.30 5.76
C TYR A 166 27.60 11.19 5.00
N GLY A 167 27.96 12.27 4.30
CA GLY A 167 29.18 12.34 3.48
C GLY A 167 29.01 13.32 2.32
N PRO A 168 30.01 13.46 1.44
CA PRO A 168 30.00 14.46 0.38
C PRO A 168 28.92 14.23 -0.69
N PHE A 169 28.77 15.20 -1.59
CA PHE A 169 27.81 15.12 -2.69
C PHE A 169 28.11 13.94 -3.63
N GLY A 170 27.05 13.32 -4.14
CA GLY A 170 27.16 12.30 -5.20
C GLY A 170 27.72 10.95 -4.79
N VAL A 171 27.92 10.69 -3.49
CA VAL A 171 28.41 9.39 -2.97
C VAL A 171 27.36 8.27 -2.97
N GLY A 172 26.07 8.60 -3.20
CA GLY A 172 24.99 7.62 -3.34
C GLY A 172 24.00 7.55 -2.18
N LYS A 173 24.06 8.46 -1.20
CA LYS A 173 23.18 8.48 0.00
C LYS A 173 21.69 8.30 -0.33
N THR A 174 21.17 9.12 -1.24
CA THR A 174 19.78 9.06 -1.71
C THR A 174 19.44 7.74 -2.42
N TYR A 175 20.39 7.15 -3.14
CA TYR A 175 20.21 5.85 -3.80
C TYR A 175 20.02 4.73 -2.78
N PHE A 176 20.75 4.76 -1.67
CA PHE A 176 20.58 3.81 -0.58
C PHE A 176 19.17 3.84 0.01
N LEU A 177 18.60 5.04 0.22
CA LEU A 177 17.21 5.17 0.68
C LEU A 177 16.21 4.58 -0.32
N GLY A 178 16.38 4.85 -1.62
CA GLY A 178 15.53 4.27 -2.66
C GLY A 178 15.60 2.75 -2.70
N ALA A 179 16.81 2.19 -2.58
CA ALA A 179 17.02 0.75 -2.58
C ALA A 179 16.40 0.07 -1.35
N LEU A 180 16.54 0.70 -0.16
CA LEU A 180 15.86 0.26 1.06
C LEU A 180 14.35 0.31 0.91
N ALA A 181 13.79 1.42 0.42
CA ALA A 181 12.34 1.57 0.25
C ALA A 181 11.75 0.48 -0.66
N ASN A 182 12.45 0.12 -1.73
CA ASN A 182 12.06 -0.98 -2.61
C ASN A 182 12.07 -2.34 -1.91
N LYS A 183 13.08 -2.61 -1.07
CA LYS A 183 13.11 -3.86 -0.29
C LYS A 183 12.03 -3.91 0.77
N LEU A 184 11.76 -2.82 1.48
CA LEU A 184 10.66 -2.74 2.44
C LEU A 184 9.30 -2.97 1.76
N LYS A 185 9.13 -2.44 0.55
CA LYS A 185 7.93 -2.70 -0.26
C LYS A 185 7.76 -4.18 -0.61
N GLU A 186 8.84 -4.86 -1.00
CA GLU A 186 8.83 -6.32 -1.26
C GLU A 186 8.46 -7.13 0.00
N MET A 187 8.81 -6.62 1.18
CA MET A 187 8.50 -7.20 2.50
C MET A 187 7.14 -6.77 3.06
N TYR A 188 6.34 -6.00 2.32
CA TYR A 188 5.06 -5.45 2.77
C TYR A 188 5.16 -4.51 4.00
N ILE A 189 6.31 -3.88 4.22
CA ILE A 189 6.52 -2.90 5.29
C ILE A 189 6.23 -1.50 4.77
N SER A 190 5.40 -0.74 5.48
CA SER A 190 5.05 0.61 5.05
C SER A 190 6.24 1.55 5.28
N SER A 191 6.54 2.35 4.26
CA SER A 191 7.59 3.34 4.33
C SER A 191 7.22 4.64 3.62
N ALA A 192 7.77 5.75 4.11
CA ALA A 192 7.63 7.05 3.49
C ALA A 192 9.01 7.64 3.21
N LEU A 193 9.19 8.17 2.00
CA LEU A 193 10.44 8.78 1.56
C LEU A 193 10.19 10.24 1.16
N ILE A 194 10.81 11.16 1.90
CA ILE A 194 10.55 12.59 1.81
C ILE A 194 11.84 13.30 1.39
N TYR A 195 11.77 14.07 0.31
CA TYR A 195 12.84 15.01 -0.02
C TYR A 195 12.66 16.30 0.79
N MET A 196 13.56 16.54 1.75
CA MET A 196 13.40 17.60 2.76
C MET A 196 13.32 19.01 2.19
N PRO A 197 14.12 19.43 1.19
CA PRO A 197 14.03 20.78 0.63
C PRO A 197 12.65 21.14 0.09
N GLU A 198 12.03 20.26 -0.71
CA GLU A 198 10.69 20.51 -1.23
C GLU A 198 9.63 20.49 -0.13
N PHE A 199 9.78 19.58 0.83
CA PHE A 199 8.86 19.51 1.96
C PHE A 199 8.87 20.81 2.79
N VAL A 200 10.06 21.37 3.07
CA VAL A 200 10.18 22.65 3.76
C VAL A 200 9.53 23.79 2.96
N ARG A 201 9.73 23.82 1.64
CA ARG A 201 9.09 24.80 0.75
C ARG A 201 7.57 24.72 0.79
N GLU A 202 7.01 23.51 0.69
CA GLU A 202 5.57 23.29 0.78
C GLU A 202 5.02 23.73 2.14
N MET A 203 5.67 23.35 3.23
CA MET A 203 5.22 23.69 4.59
C MET A 203 5.19 25.20 4.83
N LYS A 204 6.12 25.97 4.24
CA LYS A 204 6.10 27.44 4.29
C LYS A 204 4.93 28.04 3.50
N ALA A 205 4.54 27.41 2.39
CA ALA A 205 3.45 27.89 1.53
C ALA A 205 2.06 27.56 2.10
N SER A 206 1.92 26.42 2.79
CA SER A 206 0.62 25.81 3.10
C SER A 206 0.19 25.91 4.58
N MET A 207 0.66 26.92 5.33
CA MET A 207 0.46 27.06 6.79
C MET A 207 -1.00 27.04 7.30
N LYS A 208 -2.02 26.96 6.44
CA LYS A 208 -3.45 26.92 6.81
C LYS A 208 -4.23 25.72 6.26
N ASP A 209 -3.58 24.75 5.63
CA ASP A 209 -4.27 23.64 4.96
C ASP A 209 -4.36 22.38 5.84
N ASP A 210 -5.56 21.82 5.96
CA ASP A 210 -5.87 20.58 6.67
C ASP A 210 -5.18 19.35 6.03
N SER A 211 -4.81 19.47 4.75
CA SER A 211 -4.05 18.44 4.02
C SER A 211 -2.67 18.16 4.64
N LEU A 212 -2.00 19.18 5.21
CA LEU A 212 -0.69 19.04 5.83
C LEU A 212 -0.76 18.20 7.11
N ASN A 213 -1.78 18.42 7.94
CA ASN A 213 -1.97 17.68 9.18
C ASN A 213 -2.12 16.19 8.91
N LYS A 214 -2.83 15.82 7.84
CA LYS A 214 -2.99 14.42 7.40
C LYS A 214 -1.66 13.82 6.94
N LYS A 215 -0.85 14.55 6.18
CA LYS A 215 0.50 14.11 5.77
C LYS A 215 1.41 13.88 6.98
N LEU A 216 1.45 14.83 7.92
CA LEU A 216 2.24 14.70 9.15
C LEU A 216 1.79 13.54 10.02
N ALA A 217 0.47 13.33 10.15
CA ALA A 217 -0.07 12.18 10.88
C ALA A 217 0.35 10.85 10.24
N TYR A 218 0.40 10.79 8.91
CA TYR A 218 0.91 9.63 8.18
C TYR A 218 2.41 9.41 8.43
N PHE A 219 3.27 10.44 8.32
CA PHE A 219 4.72 10.29 8.56
C PHE A 219 5.05 9.91 10.00
N LYS A 220 4.22 10.33 10.96
CA LYS A 220 4.35 9.91 12.35
C LYS A 220 4.16 8.40 12.50
N LYS A 221 3.19 7.82 11.78
CA LYS A 221 2.73 6.44 11.98
C LYS A 221 3.26 5.39 11.01
N THR A 222 3.87 5.78 9.89
CA THR A 222 4.47 4.81 8.96
C THR A 222 5.58 4.00 9.65
N ASP A 223 5.73 2.73 9.28
CA ASP A 223 6.69 1.84 9.96
C ASP A 223 8.13 2.37 9.81
N VAL A 224 8.52 2.74 8.58
CA VAL A 224 9.86 3.29 8.30
C VAL A 224 9.77 4.65 7.61
N LEU A 225 10.31 5.69 8.25
CA LEU A 225 10.39 7.03 7.67
C LEU A 225 11.80 7.30 7.14
N MET A 226 11.91 7.90 5.96
CA MET A 226 13.17 8.27 5.33
C MET A 226 13.15 9.74 4.93
N LEU A 227 14.09 10.52 5.48
CA LEU A 227 14.23 11.95 5.24
C LEU A 227 15.51 12.21 4.42
N ASP A 228 15.34 12.54 3.15
CA ASP A 228 16.45 12.76 2.23
C ASP A 228 16.90 14.23 2.24
N ASP A 229 18.22 14.42 2.24
CA ASP A 229 18.96 15.69 2.16
C ASP A 229 18.62 16.69 3.28
N ILE A 230 18.61 16.19 4.52
CA ILE A 230 18.45 17.05 5.69
C ILE A 230 19.64 18.01 5.82
N GLY A 231 19.36 19.28 6.05
CA GLY A 231 20.37 20.34 6.17
C GLY A 231 20.68 21.09 4.86
N ALA A 232 20.14 20.67 3.71
CA ALA A 232 20.32 21.39 2.45
C ALA A 232 19.58 22.75 2.36
N GLU A 233 18.65 23.03 3.27
CA GLU A 233 17.97 24.33 3.38
C GLU A 233 18.15 24.99 4.75
N MET A 234 18.10 26.33 4.77
CA MET A 234 17.86 27.07 6.01
C MET A 234 16.44 26.79 6.51
N GLN A 235 16.35 25.94 7.54
CA GLN A 235 15.09 25.64 8.21
C GLN A 235 14.65 26.87 9.03
N SER A 236 13.37 27.24 8.93
CA SER A 236 12.83 28.21 9.87
C SER A 236 12.81 27.58 11.28
N PRO A 237 13.02 28.37 12.35
CA PRO A 237 12.91 27.86 13.71
C PRO A 237 11.59 27.12 13.96
N TRP A 238 10.51 27.62 13.37
CA TRP A 238 9.19 26.96 13.39
C TRP A 238 9.22 25.56 12.78
N PHE A 239 9.78 25.37 11.58
CA PHE A 239 9.84 24.03 10.97
C PHE A 239 10.68 23.07 11.82
N ARG A 240 11.84 23.53 12.31
CA ARG A 240 12.73 22.74 13.15
C ARG A 240 12.01 22.28 14.43
N ASP A 241 11.37 23.20 15.14
CA ASP A 241 10.82 22.93 16.48
C ASP A 241 9.44 22.25 16.41
N GLU A 242 8.51 22.77 15.60
CA GLU A 242 7.12 22.32 15.56
C GLU A 242 6.91 21.11 14.66
N ILE A 243 7.58 21.08 13.49
CA ILE A 243 7.37 20.03 12.49
C ILE A 243 8.35 18.88 12.72
N LEU A 244 9.65 19.13 12.55
CA LEU A 244 10.68 18.11 12.70
C LEU A 244 10.76 17.62 14.16
N GLY A 245 10.73 18.55 15.12
CA GLY A 245 10.75 18.22 16.54
C GLY A 245 9.59 17.35 16.99
N SER A 246 8.35 17.66 16.59
CA SER A 246 7.18 16.85 16.96
C SER A 246 7.11 15.51 16.24
N LEU A 247 7.59 15.44 14.99
CA LEU A 247 7.71 14.20 14.23
C LEU A 247 8.69 13.23 14.90
N LEU A 248 9.90 13.69 15.20
CA LEU A 248 10.94 12.87 15.83
C LEU A 248 10.56 12.47 17.26
N GLN A 249 9.92 13.37 18.02
CA GLN A 249 9.45 13.06 19.37
C GLN A 249 8.47 11.87 19.37
N TYR A 250 7.48 11.89 18.47
CA TYR A 250 6.50 10.80 18.36
C TYR A 250 7.20 9.48 17.99
N ARG A 251 8.02 9.48 16.94
CA ARG A 251 8.68 8.27 16.46
C ARG A 251 9.65 7.68 17.48
N MET A 252 10.34 8.53 18.25
CA MET A 252 11.18 8.08 19.37
C MET A 252 10.36 7.39 20.46
N MET A 253 9.18 7.92 20.81
CA MET A 253 8.32 7.33 21.85
C MET A 253 7.71 6.00 21.41
N GLU A 254 7.34 5.89 20.13
CA GLU A 254 6.76 4.67 19.55
C GLU A 254 7.82 3.67 19.06
N GLY A 255 9.11 3.99 19.18
CA GLY A 255 10.20 3.13 18.71
C GLY A 255 10.22 2.92 17.20
N LEU A 256 9.78 3.90 16.41
CA LEU A 256 9.70 3.80 14.96
C LEU A 256 10.99 4.36 14.30
N PRO A 257 11.70 3.56 13.47
CA PRO A 257 12.99 3.96 12.91
C PRO A 257 12.87 5.13 11.95
N VAL A 258 13.91 5.97 11.91
CA VAL A 258 14.04 7.03 10.91
C VAL A 258 15.39 6.91 10.21
N PHE A 259 15.36 6.94 8.89
CA PHE A 259 16.53 7.07 8.04
C PHE A 259 16.70 8.52 7.63
N PHE A 260 17.94 8.97 7.56
CA PHE A 260 18.30 10.31 7.12
C PHE A 260 19.42 10.23 6.09
N THR A 261 19.45 11.18 5.16
CA THR A 261 20.67 11.49 4.41
C THR A 261 21.04 12.95 4.59
N SER A 262 22.34 13.23 4.70
CA SER A 262 22.85 14.59 4.89
C SER A 262 24.22 14.76 4.23
N ASN A 263 24.57 16.00 3.89
CA ASN A 263 25.94 16.35 3.52
C ASN A 263 26.82 16.66 4.76
N TYR A 264 26.20 16.72 5.95
CA TYR A 264 26.82 17.09 7.22
C TYR A 264 26.86 15.90 8.17
N SER A 265 27.89 15.82 9.02
CA SER A 265 27.85 15.01 10.24
C SER A 265 26.75 15.52 11.19
N MET A 266 26.46 14.78 12.27
CA MET A 266 25.47 15.25 13.24
C MET A 266 25.93 16.52 13.96
N GLU A 267 27.22 16.66 14.24
CA GLU A 267 27.82 17.84 14.88
C GLU A 267 27.78 19.07 13.95
N GLU A 268 28.11 18.88 12.67
CA GLU A 268 28.00 19.91 11.64
C GLU A 268 26.53 20.33 11.44
N LEU A 269 25.62 19.36 11.42
CA LEU A 269 24.19 19.62 11.31
C LEU A 269 23.66 20.37 12.53
N GLU A 270 24.13 20.07 13.74
CA GLU A 270 23.76 20.81 14.96
C GLU A 270 24.08 22.29 14.84
N THR A 271 25.32 22.58 14.42
CA THR A 271 25.81 23.95 14.23
C THR A 271 24.99 24.68 13.15
N HIS A 272 24.67 23.97 12.06
CA HIS A 272 23.84 24.48 10.98
C HIS A 272 22.40 24.77 11.44
N LEU A 273 21.81 23.90 12.27
CA LEU A 273 20.46 24.06 12.84
C LEU A 273 20.37 25.12 13.95
N ALA A 274 21.48 25.39 14.63
CA ALA A 274 21.58 26.43 15.66
C ALA A 274 21.64 27.84 15.04
N SER A 275 22.16 27.95 13.82
CA SER A 275 22.35 29.22 13.11
C SER A 275 21.02 29.74 12.54
N THR A 276 20.41 30.73 13.20
CA THR A 276 19.16 31.36 12.74
C THR A 276 19.39 32.83 12.39
N ARG A 277 18.43 33.43 11.65
CA ARG A 277 18.45 34.86 11.33
C ARG A 277 18.44 35.77 12.56
N ASN A 278 17.95 35.27 13.70
CA ASN A 278 17.75 36.03 14.93
C ASN A 278 18.79 35.71 16.02
N GLY A 279 19.82 34.92 15.72
CA GLY A 279 20.86 34.51 16.66
C GLY A 279 21.13 33.00 16.67
N VAL A 280 21.89 32.55 17.66
CA VAL A 280 22.28 31.14 17.83
C VAL A 280 21.36 30.47 18.85
N GLU A 281 20.68 29.38 18.47
CA GLU A 281 19.77 28.61 19.33
C GLU A 281 20.31 27.19 19.62
N GLU A 282 21.51 27.09 20.19
CA GLU A 282 22.24 25.82 20.40
C GLU A 282 21.40 24.77 21.15
N VAL A 283 20.78 25.15 22.27
CA VAL A 283 20.00 24.21 23.10
C VAL A 283 18.84 23.58 22.32
N LYS A 284 18.21 24.33 21.42
CA LYS A 284 17.10 23.81 20.62
C LYS A 284 17.59 22.90 19.49
N ALA A 285 18.69 23.28 18.84
CA ALA A 285 19.34 22.45 17.83
C ALA A 285 19.80 21.11 18.43
N GLY A 286 20.48 21.14 19.58
CA GLY A 286 20.93 19.95 20.30
C GLY A 286 19.79 19.01 20.67
N ARG A 287 18.62 19.53 21.08
CA ARG A 287 17.42 18.69 21.32
C ARG A 287 16.97 17.91 20.08
N ILE A 288 17.05 18.50 18.89
CA ILE A 288 16.69 17.82 17.64
C ILE A 288 17.72 16.73 17.35
N ILE A 289 19.01 17.03 17.46
CA ILE A 289 20.09 16.07 17.24
C ILE A 289 20.00 14.89 18.21
N GLU A 290 19.73 15.14 19.49
CA GLU A 290 19.52 14.07 20.47
C GLU A 290 18.34 13.17 20.09
N ARG A 291 17.22 13.74 19.62
CA ARG A 291 16.10 12.93 19.10
C ARG A 291 16.51 12.11 17.86
N MET A 292 17.29 12.69 16.94
CA MET A 292 17.80 11.97 15.76
C MET A 292 18.69 10.78 16.16
N LYS A 293 19.54 10.92 17.19
CA LYS A 293 20.35 9.81 17.75
C LYS A 293 19.52 8.71 18.41
N GLN A 294 18.31 9.04 18.90
CA GLN A 294 17.41 8.04 19.45
C GLN A 294 16.72 7.19 18.37
N VAL A 295 16.44 7.75 17.20
CA VAL A 295 15.74 7.04 16.11
C VAL A 295 16.66 6.54 14.98
N SER A 296 17.96 6.87 15.04
CA SER A 296 18.94 6.50 14.00
C SER A 296 20.35 6.30 14.53
N ARG A 297 21.22 5.67 13.73
CA ARG A 297 22.66 5.53 13.98
C ARG A 297 23.48 6.17 12.85
N PRO A 298 24.54 6.94 13.16
CA PRO A 298 25.35 7.59 12.13
C PRO A 298 26.21 6.57 11.36
N VAL A 299 26.21 6.69 10.03
CA VAL A 299 27.06 5.91 9.12
C VAL A 299 27.64 6.85 8.07
N ALA A 300 28.97 6.95 8.05
CA ALA A 300 29.69 7.77 7.08
C ALA A 300 29.83 7.05 5.73
N ILE A 301 29.72 7.82 4.64
CA ILE A 301 29.89 7.35 3.26
C ILE A 301 30.85 8.31 2.55
N PHE A 302 32.14 7.99 2.57
CA PHE A 302 33.19 8.75 1.89
C PHE A 302 33.68 8.02 0.65
N ALA A 303 32.83 7.93 -0.37
CA ALA A 303 33.13 7.23 -1.62
C ALA A 303 33.32 8.21 -2.79
N GLU A 304 33.73 7.72 -3.95
CA GLU A 304 33.87 8.58 -5.14
C GLU A 304 32.52 9.12 -5.62
N ASN A 305 32.53 10.35 -6.12
CA ASN A 305 31.34 11.01 -6.67
C ASN A 305 30.92 10.30 -7.97
N ARG A 306 29.64 9.95 -8.09
CA ARG A 306 29.07 9.27 -9.26
C ARG A 306 28.24 10.17 -10.18
N ARG A 307 28.26 11.49 -9.93
CA ARG A 307 27.62 12.51 -10.78
C ARG A 307 28.61 13.22 -11.70
N THR A 308 29.89 12.85 -11.62
CA THR A 308 30.98 13.33 -12.47
C THR A 308 31.28 12.36 -13.58
#